data_AF-A0A7W1PE18-F1
#
_entry.id   AF-A0A7W1PE18-F1
#
_cell.length_a   1.000
_cell.length_b   1.000
_cell.length_c   1.000
_cell.angle_alpha   90.00
_cell.angle_beta   90.00
_cell.angle_gamma   90.00
#
_symmetry.space_group_name_H-M   'P 1'
#
loop_
_entity.id
_entity.type
_entity.pdbx_description
1 polymer ?
#
loop_
_entity_poly.entity_id
_entity_poly.type
_entity_poly.pdbx_seq_one_letter_code
_entity_poly.pdbx_strand_id
1 'polypeptide(L)' 'MIDKLEERKLVSRRPCATDRRALYVDLTREGRALIRRIFPGHAKAVEAAMAGLPLEEQQEVTELLKRLGRSAQSTL' A
#
# COMPACT_ATOMS: atom_id res chain seq x y z
N MET A 1 -5.33 -11.28 8.55
CA MET A 1 -4.69 -10.92 7.25
C MET A 1 -3.17 -10.92 7.37
N ILE A 2 -2.61 -10.23 8.37
CA ILE A 2 -1.17 -10.17 8.60
C ILE A 2 -0.58 -11.55 8.96
N ASP A 3 -1.33 -12.40 9.68
CA ASP A 3 -0.86 -13.75 10.06
C ASP A 3 -0.51 -14.59 8.84
N LYS A 4 -1.35 -14.57 7.79
CA LYS A 4 -1.08 -15.27 6.53
C LYS A 4 0.17 -14.74 5.81
N LEU A 5 0.50 -13.45 5.96
CA LEU A 5 1.71 -12.87 5.37
C LEU A 5 2.96 -13.28 6.17
N GLU A 6 2.83 -13.40 7.49
CA GLU A 6 3.90 -13.86 8.39
C GLU A 6 4.17 -15.36 8.23
N GLU A 7 3.14 -16.20 8.16
CA GLU A 7 3.22 -17.64 7.84
C GLU A 7 3.97 -17.89 6.51
N ARG A 8 3.75 -17.01 5.53
CA ARG A 8 4.42 -17.04 4.22
C ARG A 8 5.80 -16.39 4.23
N LYS A 9 6.30 -15.95 5.39
CA LYS A 9 7.59 -15.26 5.58
C LYS A 9 7.74 -13.97 4.78
N LEU A 10 6.64 -13.33 4.40
CA LEU A 10 6.64 -12.08 3.64
C LEU A 10 6.73 -10.85 4.54
N VAL A 11 6.26 -10.96 5.79
CA VAL A 11 6.39 -9.93 6.81
C VAL A 11 6.94 -10.53 8.10
N SER A 12 7.53 -9.68 8.95
CA SER A 12 7.98 -10.02 10.29
C SER A 12 7.36 -9.07 11.31
N ARG A 13 6.95 -9.60 12.46
CA ARG A 13 6.48 -8.80 13.59
C ARG A 13 7.60 -8.53 14.60
N ARG A 14 7.64 -7.31 15.13
CA ARG A 14 8.51 -6.95 16.26
C ARG A 14 7.70 -6.22 17.33
N PRO A 15 7.86 -6.54 18.63
CA PRO A 15 7.18 -5.81 19.68
C PRO A 15 7.61 -4.34 19.68
N CYS A 16 6.67 -3.45 19.94
CA CYS A 16 6.98 -2.04 20.15
C CYS A 16 7.64 -1.87 21.53
N ALA A 17 8.79 -1.20 21.58
CA ALA A 17 9.54 -1.00 22.81
C ALA A 17 8.80 -0.10 23.82
N THR A 18 7.89 0.75 23.35
CA THR A 18 7.21 1.77 24.17
C THR A 18 5.75 1.44 24.47
N ASP A 19 5.08 0.60 23.68
CA ASP A 19 3.72 0.12 23.96
C ASP A 19 3.65 -1.40 23.77
N ARG A 20 3.44 -2.13 24.87
CA ARG A 20 3.36 -3.60 24.88
C ARG A 20 2.16 -4.16 24.12
N ARG A 21 1.18 -3.32 23.75
CA ARG A 21 0.02 -3.70 22.93
C ARG A 21 0.26 -3.49 21.45
N ALA A 22 1.34 -2.80 21.06
CA ALA A 22 1.65 -2.49 19.68
C ALA A 22 2.70 -3.46 19.10
N LEU A 23 2.51 -3.83 17.84
CA LEU A 23 3.45 -4.63 17.05
C LEU A 23 3.84 -3.84 15.79
N TYR A 24 5.14 -3.73 15.54
CA TYR A 24 5.66 -3.28 14.27
C TYR A 24 5.63 -4.43 13.27
N VAL A 25 5.14 -4.16 12.06
CA VAL A 25 5.11 -5.13 10.97
C VAL A 25 5.97 -4.58 9.85
N ASP A 26 7.01 -5.32 9.49
CA ASP A 26 7.92 -4.96 8.40
C ASP A 26 7.92 -6.03 7.32
N LEU A 27 8.13 -5.62 6.07
CA LEU A 27 8.45 -6.58 5.01
C LEU A 27 9.76 -7.29 5.33
N THR A 28 9.81 -8.59 5.05
CA THR A 28 11.06 -9.35 5.06
C THR A 28 11.84 -9.09 3.75
N ARG A 29 13.03 -9.67 3.62
CA ARG A 29 13.76 -9.66 2.35
C ARG A 29 12.94 -10.32 1.22
N GLU A 30 12.26 -11.42 1.54
CA GLU A 30 11.39 -12.17 0.63
C GLU A 30 10.14 -11.38 0.27
N GLY A 31 9.52 -10.72 1.24
CA GLY A 31 8.39 -9.80 1.01
C GLY A 31 8.75 -8.66 0.07
N ARG A 32 9.90 -8.00 0.30
CA ARG A 32 10.42 -6.96 -0.59
C ARG A 32 10.70 -7.48 -2.01
N ALA A 33 11.24 -8.69 -2.13
CA ALA A 33 11.49 -9.30 -3.44
C ALA A 33 10.19 -9.62 -4.18
N LEU A 34 9.17 -10.11 -3.46
CA LEU A 34 7.85 -10.35 -4.04
C LEU A 34 7.23 -9.05 -4.58
N ILE A 35 7.22 -7.98 -3.78
CA ILE A 35 6.69 -6.68 -4.20
C ILE A 35 7.42 -6.18 -5.44
N ARG A 36 8.77 -6.21 -5.46
CA ARG A 36 9.54 -5.82 -6.66
C ARG A 36 9.16 -6.62 -7.91
N ARG A 37 8.81 -7.89 -7.76
CA ARG A 37 8.40 -8.75 -8.87
C ARG A 37 6.99 -8.43 -9.38
N ILE A 38 6.03 -8.19 -8.49
CA ILE A 38 4.61 -8.07 -8.87
C ILE A 38 4.17 -6.62 -9.12
N PHE A 39 4.80 -5.65 -8.45
CA PHE A 39 4.41 -4.25 -8.49
C PHE A 39 4.49 -3.63 -9.90
N PRO A 40 5.47 -3.95 -10.77
CA PRO A 40 5.50 -3.41 -12.13
C PRO A 40 4.25 -3.73 -12.95
N GLY A 41 3.66 -4.92 -12.78
CA GLY A 41 2.41 -5.27 -13.45
C GLY A 41 1.23 -4.45 -12.95
N HIS A 42 1.18 -4.18 -11.64
CA HIS A 42 0.19 -3.30 -11.04
C HIS A 42 0.35 -1.85 -11.51
N ALA A 43 1.59 -1.32 -11.52
CA ALA A 43 1.88 0.02 -12.00
C ALA A 43 1.40 0.22 -13.45
N LYS A 44 1.70 -0.73 -14.35
CA LYS A 44 1.22 -0.71 -15.73
C LYS A 44 -0.31 -0.70 -15.85
N ALA A 45 -1.00 -1.45 -14.98
CA ALA A 45 -2.45 -1.47 -14.98
C ALA A 45 -3.03 -0.11 -14.56
N VAL A 46 -2.41 0.55 -13.57
CA VAL A 46 -2.79 1.90 -13.15
C VAL A 46 -2.49 2.92 -14.25
N GLU A 47 -1.31 2.85 -14.87
CA GLU A 47 -0.94 3.69 -16.01
C GLU A 47 -1.96 3.55 -17.16
N ALA A 48 -2.33 2.32 -17.52
CA ALA A 48 -3.32 2.06 -18.56
C ALA A 48 -4.72 2.60 -18.20
N ALA A 49 -5.12 2.51 -16.93
CA ALA A 49 -6.40 3.04 -16.45
C ALA A 49 -6.44 4.59 -16.51
N MET A 50 -5.30 5.25 -16.35
CA MET A 50 -5.17 6.71 -16.39
C MET A 50 -4.84 7.26 -17.79
N ALA A 51 -4.50 6.38 -18.75
CA ALA A 51 -4.00 6.76 -20.08
C ALA A 51 -4.96 7.59 -20.93
N GLY A 52 -6.26 7.59 -20.59
CA GLY A 52 -7.27 8.42 -21.26
C GLY A 52 -7.28 9.88 -20.82
N LEU A 53 -6.51 10.25 -19.80
CA LEU A 53 -6.49 11.59 -19.21
C LEU A 53 -5.15 12.29 -19.50
N PRO A 54 -5.13 13.57 -19.90
CA PRO A 54 -3.91 14.37 -19.93
C PRO A 54 -3.32 14.54 -18.53
N LEU A 55 -2.05 14.91 -18.45
CA LEU A 55 -1.30 14.93 -17.19
C LEU A 55 -1.95 15.85 -16.13
N GLU A 56 -2.49 16.99 -16.58
CA GLU A 56 -3.17 17.97 -15.73
C GLU A 56 -4.42 17.37 -15.08
N GLU A 57 -5.21 16.62 -15.84
CA GLU A 57 -6.40 15.92 -15.33
C GLU A 57 -6.03 14.76 -14.40
N GLN A 58 -4.94 14.04 -14.67
CA GLN A 58 -4.44 13.00 -13.76
C GLN A 58 -4.02 13.58 -12.39
N GLN A 59 -3.44 14.78 -12.39
CA GLN A 59 -3.10 15.50 -11.16
C GLN A 59 -4.36 15.92 -10.39
N GLU A 60 -5.39 16.41 -11.10
CA GLU A 60 -6.67 16.76 -10.48
C GLU A 60 -7.35 15.54 -9.85
N VAL A 61 -7.44 14.42 -10.58
CA VAL A 61 -7.97 13.14 -10.06
C VAL A 61 -7.22 12.71 -8.81
N THR A 62 -5.89 12.84 -8.79
CA THR A 62 -5.07 12.50 -7.62
C THR A 62 -5.47 13.31 -6.39
N GLU A 63 -5.68 14.63 -6.53
CA GLU A 63 -6.10 15.48 -5.41
C GLU A 63 -7.53 15.20 -4.95
N LEU A 64 -8.45 14.96 -5.90
CA LEU A 64 -9.83 14.58 -5.57
C LEU A 64 -9.90 13.25 -4.82
N LEU A 65 -9.16 12.23 -5.27
CA LEU A 65 -9.11 10.92 -4.61
C LEU A 65 -8.48 11.00 -3.21
N LYS A 66 -7.43 11.82 -3.02
CA LYS A 66 -6.85 12.07 -1.68
C LYS A 66 -7.88 12.69 -0.75
N ARG A 67 -8.62 13.71 -1.20
CA ARG A 67 -9.67 14.38 -0.40
C ARG A 67 -10.79 13.40 -0.05
N LEU A 68 -11.27 12.64 -1.03
CA LEU A 68 -12.29 11.62 -0.84
C LEU A 68 -11.85 10.57 0.19
N GLY A 69 -10.63 10.03 0.04
CA GLY A 69 -10.10 9.01 0.94
C GLY A 69 -9.97 9.49 2.38
N ARG A 70 -9.50 10.73 2.59
CA ARG A 70 -9.43 11.34 3.93
C ARG A 70 -10.81 11.55 4.55
N SER A 71 -11.77 12.04 3.76
CA SER A 71 -13.14 12.22 4.22
C SER A 71 -13.77 10.88 4.60
N ALA A 72 -13.61 9.84 3.77
CA ALA A 72 -14.13 8.51 4.04
C ALA A 72 -13.54 7.89 5.32
N GLN A 73 -12.25 8.13 5.59
CA GLN A 73 -11.62 7.69 6.84
C GLN A 73 -12.16 8.41 8.07
N SER A 74 -12.53 9.69 7.97
CA SER A 74 -13.10 10.44 9.09
C SER A 74 -14.56 10.11 9.43
N THR A 75 -15.25 9.42 8.52
CA THR A 75 -16.66 9.02 8.70
C THR A 75 -16.80 7.63 9.34
N LEU A 76 -15.69 6.89 9.47
CA LEU A 76 -15.60 5.60 10.17
C LEU A 76 -15.05 5.78 11.59
#